data_AF-A0AAJ1RXG4-F1
#
_entry.id   AF-A0AAJ1RXG4-F1
#
_cell.length_a   1.000
_cell.length_b   1.000
_cell.length_c   1.000
_cell.angle_alpha   90.00
_cell.angle_beta   90.00
_cell.angle_gamma   90.00
#
_symmetry.space_group_name_H-M   'P 1'
#
loop_
_entity.id
_entity.type
_entity.pdbx_description
1 polymer ?
#
loop_
_entity_poly.entity_id
_entity_poly.type
_entity_poly.pdbx_seq_one_letter_code
_entity_poly.pdbx_strand_id
1 'polypeptide(L)'
;GLVLGFRDIYKTHGFVDALFEKGSWMTVLVGGFIFAYAFLVDSASELLMPGAAITGVGVVMVMVLLAHYEKMGVIGIPLGVLESLGMLPKVVSYVRLFAVGVVGVKIAATGNEMIYEGMAHTLSDLGHASTFDIVLLPILFVGWLLVQLFALVLGVFSPNIHTVRLHFVEWMMQFYEGSGLPFEAFGFKPNKVEVE
;
A
#
# COMPACT_ATOMS: atom_id res chain seq x y z
N GLY A 1 0.12 -11.78 -0.60
CA GLY A 1 -0.29 -12.69 -1.68
C GLY A 1 0.71 -13.80 -1.90
N LEU A 2 2.02 -13.55 -1.84
CA LEU A 2 3.07 -14.54 -2.16
C LEU A 2 2.94 -15.92 -1.45
N VAL A 3 2.58 -15.96 -0.16
CA VAL A 3 2.34 -17.23 0.55
C VAL A 3 1.12 -18.01 0.02
N LEU A 4 0.08 -17.29 -0.40
CA LEU A 4 -1.11 -17.90 -1.00
C LEU A 4 -0.81 -18.42 -2.42
N GLY A 5 -0.02 -17.68 -3.20
CA GLY A 5 0.50 -18.14 -4.50
C GLY A 5 1.41 -19.36 -4.37
N PHE A 6 2.28 -19.40 -3.35
CA PHE A 6 3.09 -20.58 -3.04
C PHE A 6 2.23 -21.81 -2.76
N ARG A 7 1.15 -21.66 -1.98
CA ARG A 7 0.21 -22.75 -1.68
C ARG A 7 -0.51 -23.27 -2.92
N ASP A 8 -0.84 -22.39 -3.86
CA ASP A 8 -1.59 -22.73 -5.07
C ASP A 8 -0.71 -23.49 -6.08
N ILE A 9 0.51 -23.00 -6.30
CA ILE A 9 1.50 -23.66 -7.17
C ILE A 9 1.97 -24.98 -6.55
N TYR A 10 2.14 -25.02 -5.22
CA TYR A 10 2.48 -26.26 -4.50
C TYR A 10 1.48 -27.40 -4.78
N LYS A 11 0.19 -27.08 -4.90
CA LYS A 11 -0.85 -28.08 -5.19
C LYS A 11 -0.91 -28.50 -6.66
N THR A 12 -0.38 -27.69 -7.57
CA THR A 12 -0.61 -27.84 -9.01
C THR A 12 0.63 -28.31 -9.78
N HIS A 13 1.84 -27.85 -9.40
CA HIS A 13 3.09 -28.10 -10.14
C HIS A 13 4.24 -28.70 -9.28
N GLY A 14 4.04 -28.93 -7.98
CA GLY A 14 5.03 -29.59 -7.10
C GLY A 14 5.90 -28.65 -6.26
N PHE A 15 6.63 -29.20 -5.28
CA PHE A 15 7.33 -28.42 -4.23
C PHE A 15 8.55 -27.64 -4.73
N VAL A 16 9.33 -28.22 -5.63
CA VAL A 16 10.58 -27.60 -6.12
C VAL A 16 10.25 -26.38 -6.99
N ASP A 17 9.29 -26.52 -7.91
CA ASP A 17 8.85 -25.43 -8.78
C ASP A 17 8.19 -24.30 -7.97
N ALA A 18 7.35 -24.63 -6.97
CA ALA A 18 6.77 -23.64 -6.06
C ALA A 18 7.83 -22.87 -5.24
N LEU A 19 8.87 -23.56 -4.78
CA LEU A 19 9.93 -22.98 -3.95
C LEU A 19 10.88 -22.10 -4.76
N PHE A 20 11.17 -22.47 -6.00
CA PHE A 20 11.90 -21.58 -6.89
C PHE A 20 11.03 -20.39 -7.35
N GLU A 21 9.75 -20.59 -7.68
CA GLU A 21 8.93 -19.53 -8.27
C GLU A 21 8.45 -18.50 -7.24
N LYS A 22 7.95 -18.93 -6.07
CA LYS A 22 7.47 -18.00 -5.03
C LYS A 22 8.38 -17.94 -3.79
N GLY A 23 9.16 -18.99 -3.53
CA GLY A 23 10.12 -19.00 -2.42
C GLY A 23 11.34 -18.11 -2.65
N SER A 24 11.80 -18.01 -3.90
CA SER A 24 12.86 -17.07 -4.28
C SER A 24 12.45 -15.62 -4.05
N TRP A 25 11.20 -15.28 -4.37
CA TRP A 25 10.65 -13.94 -4.18
C TRP A 25 10.53 -13.57 -2.70
N MET A 26 10.14 -14.53 -1.86
CA MET A 26 10.11 -14.35 -0.42
C MET A 26 11.51 -14.13 0.17
N THR A 27 12.52 -14.83 -0.36
CA THR A 27 13.91 -14.69 0.06
C THR A 27 14.48 -13.33 -0.33
N VAL A 28 14.19 -12.85 -1.55
CA VAL A 28 14.57 -11.49 -2.00
C VAL A 28 13.90 -10.42 -1.16
N LEU A 29 12.62 -10.58 -0.81
CA LEU A 29 11.89 -9.59 -0.01
C LEU A 29 12.43 -9.50 1.42
N VAL A 30 12.69 -10.65 2.06
CA VAL A 30 13.26 -10.70 3.42
C VAL A 30 14.70 -10.20 3.44
N GLY A 31 15.54 -10.66 2.51
CA GLY A 31 16.92 -10.19 2.36
C GLY A 31 16.98 -8.69 2.09
N GLY A 32 16.19 -8.22 1.12
CA GLY A 32 16.16 -6.82 0.72
C GLY A 32 15.67 -5.90 1.85
N PHE A 33 14.71 -6.35 2.66
CA PHE A 33 14.27 -5.61 3.85
C PHE A 33 15.38 -5.48 4.90
N ILE A 34 16.08 -6.59 5.20
CA ILE A 34 17.19 -6.58 6.17
C ILE A 34 18.33 -5.68 5.67
N PHE A 35 18.65 -5.75 4.38
CA PHE A 35 19.66 -4.89 3.75
C PHE A 35 19.27 -3.40 3.82
N ALA A 36 18.03 -3.05 3.45
CA ALA A 36 17.55 -1.68 3.51
C ALA A 36 17.50 -1.13 4.94
N TYR A 37 17.10 -1.95 5.91
CA TYR A 37 17.10 -1.57 7.33
C TYR A 37 18.52 -1.33 7.87
N ALA A 38 19.46 -2.23 7.56
CA ALA A 38 20.85 -2.10 7.96
C ALA A 38 21.55 -0.89 7.32
N PHE A 39 21.12 -0.47 6.12
CA PHE A 39 21.61 0.74 5.46
C PHE A 39 21.06 2.04 6.08
N LEU A 40 19.81 2.03 6.57
CA LEU A 40 19.17 3.22 7.13
C LEU A 40 19.46 3.45 8.62
N VAL A 41 19.74 2.39 9.38
CA VAL A 41 19.98 2.45 10.83
C VAL A 41 21.48 2.27 11.11
N ASP A 42 22.15 3.36 11.47
CA ASP A 42 23.61 3.40 11.70
C ASP A 42 24.08 2.44 12.82
N SER A 43 23.19 2.16 13.78
CA SER A 43 23.40 1.18 14.86
C SER A 43 23.31 -0.29 14.42
N ALA A 44 22.91 -0.57 13.18
CA ALA A 44 22.71 -1.92 12.64
C ALA A 44 23.69 -2.27 11.51
N SER A 45 24.82 -1.57 11.42
CA SER A 45 25.84 -1.78 10.38
C SER A 45 26.40 -3.21 10.34
N GLU A 46 26.38 -3.94 11.46
CA GLU A 46 26.74 -5.37 11.51
C GLU A 46 25.78 -6.27 10.71
N LEU A 47 24.52 -5.84 10.51
CA LEU A 47 23.54 -6.58 9.70
C LEU A 47 23.67 -6.33 8.19
N LEU A 48 24.53 -5.40 7.75
CA LEU A 48 24.64 -5.04 6.34
C LEU A 48 25.23 -6.17 5.50
N MET A 49 26.29 -6.83 5.99
CA MET A 49 26.93 -7.96 5.32
C MET A 49 26.01 -9.19 5.22
N PRO A 50 25.35 -9.68 6.29
CA PRO A 50 24.39 -10.77 6.18
C PRO A 50 23.14 -10.39 5.36
N GLY A 51 22.66 -9.14 5.46
CA GLY A 51 21.55 -8.65 4.64
C GLY A 51 21.86 -8.64 3.14
N ALA A 52 23.05 -8.17 2.77
CA ALA A 52 23.53 -8.20 1.39
C ALA A 52 23.72 -9.64 0.88
N ALA A 53 24.23 -10.54 1.71
CA ALA A 53 24.40 -11.95 1.36
C ALA A 53 23.06 -12.64 1.10
N ILE A 54 22.07 -12.46 1.97
CA ILE A 54 20.72 -13.06 1.80
C ILE A 54 20.03 -12.49 0.56
N THR A 55 20.15 -11.18 0.32
CA THR A 55 19.60 -10.55 -0.89
C THR A 55 20.28 -11.10 -2.15
N GLY A 56 21.61 -11.21 -2.15
CA GLY A 56 22.38 -11.77 -3.26
C GLY A 56 21.99 -13.23 -3.56
N VAL A 57 21.84 -14.07 -2.53
CA VAL A 57 21.35 -15.44 -2.68
C VAL A 57 19.94 -15.47 -3.27
N GLY A 58 19.05 -14.59 -2.81
CA GLY A 58 17.71 -14.44 -3.37
C GLY A 58 17.74 -14.08 -4.85
N VAL A 59 18.54 -13.08 -5.25
CA VAL A 59 18.65 -12.66 -6.66
C VAL A 59 19.23 -13.78 -7.53
N VAL A 60 20.24 -14.51 -7.04
CA VAL A 60 20.79 -15.68 -7.72
C VAL A 60 19.75 -16.78 -7.87
N MET A 61 18.93 -17.02 -6.84
CA MET A 61 17.84 -17.99 -6.89
C MET A 61 16.78 -17.60 -7.92
N VAL A 62 16.45 -16.30 -8.07
CA VAL A 62 15.56 -15.80 -9.16
C VAL A 62 16.20 -16.00 -10.53
N MET A 63 17.50 -15.70 -10.68
CA MET A 63 18.21 -15.89 -11.95
C MET A 63 18.22 -17.36 -12.39
N VAL A 64 18.46 -18.29 -11.46
CA VAL A 64 18.46 -19.73 -11.73
C VAL A 64 17.04 -20.25 -12.05
N LEU A 65 16.01 -19.75 -11.35
CA LEU A 65 14.61 -20.05 -11.69
C LEU A 65 14.33 -19.71 -13.16
N LEU A 66 14.50 -18.45 -13.56
CA LEU A 66 14.09 -17.99 -14.88
C LEU A 66 14.94 -18.59 -16.01
N ALA A 67 16.23 -18.83 -15.75
CA ALA A 67 17.13 -19.42 -16.73
C ALA A 67 16.87 -20.92 -16.94
N HIS A 68 16.53 -21.68 -15.89
CA HIS A 68 16.42 -23.14 -15.95
C HIS A 68 14.98 -23.66 -16.02
N TYR A 69 14.06 -23.11 -15.24
CA TYR A 69 12.69 -23.63 -15.09
C TYR A 69 11.71 -23.01 -16.10
N GLU A 70 11.83 -21.71 -16.40
CA GLU A 70 10.97 -21.05 -17.40
C GLU A 70 11.47 -21.17 -18.85
N LYS A 71 12.58 -21.92 -19.08
CA LYS A 71 13.17 -22.17 -20.41
C LYS A 71 13.53 -20.92 -21.23
N MET A 72 13.68 -19.75 -20.59
CA MET A 72 14.10 -18.51 -21.27
C MET A 72 15.60 -18.45 -21.63
N GLY A 73 16.38 -19.50 -21.30
CA GLY A 73 17.80 -19.57 -21.63
C GLY A 73 18.60 -18.42 -20.99
N VAL A 74 19.67 -17.98 -21.65
CA VAL A 74 20.60 -16.94 -21.14
C VAL A 74 19.91 -15.58 -20.94
N ILE A 75 18.78 -15.33 -21.63
CA ILE A 75 18.00 -14.10 -21.52
C ILE A 75 17.29 -14.00 -20.15
N GLY A 76 17.06 -15.13 -19.47
CA GLY A 76 16.46 -15.16 -18.14
C GLY A 76 17.32 -14.53 -17.04
N ILE A 77 18.64 -14.45 -17.22
CA ILE A 77 19.58 -13.91 -16.22
C ILE A 77 19.38 -12.39 -16.01
N PRO A 78 19.50 -11.52 -17.03
CA PRO A 78 19.23 -10.10 -16.86
C PRO A 78 17.77 -9.80 -16.50
N LEU A 79 16.83 -10.63 -16.98
CA LEU A 79 15.42 -10.49 -16.67
C LEU A 79 15.13 -10.78 -15.18
N GLY A 80 15.81 -11.76 -14.57
CA GLY A 80 15.64 -12.08 -13.15
C GLY A 80 16.08 -10.97 -12.22
N VAL A 81 17.14 -10.24 -12.58
CA VAL A 81 17.52 -9.03 -11.85
C VAL A 81 16.45 -7.95 -12.01
N LEU A 82 15.97 -7.69 -13.22
CA LEU A 82 14.93 -6.70 -13.47
C LEU A 82 13.63 -7.03 -12.71
N GLU A 83 13.24 -8.30 -12.67
CA GLU A 83 12.05 -8.76 -11.95
C GLU A 83 12.19 -8.60 -10.44
N SER A 84 13.36 -8.94 -9.88
CA SER A 84 13.65 -8.72 -8.46
C SER A 84 13.52 -7.24 -8.06
N LEU A 85 13.93 -6.31 -8.94
CA LEU A 85 13.73 -4.88 -8.76
C LEU A 85 12.28 -4.45 -8.95
N GLY A 86 11.53 -5.09 -9.85
CA GLY A 86 10.11 -4.86 -10.10
C GLY A 86 9.20 -5.14 -8.89
N MET A 87 9.70 -5.84 -7.87
CA MET A 87 9.00 -6.02 -6.59
C MET A 87 9.10 -4.82 -5.65
N LEU A 88 10.17 -4.03 -5.73
CA LEU A 88 10.38 -2.87 -4.83
C LEU A 88 9.24 -1.85 -4.94
N PRO A 89 8.77 -1.45 -6.13
CA PRO A 89 7.63 -0.54 -6.26
C PRO A 89 6.35 -1.08 -5.60
N LYS A 90 6.13 -2.41 -5.62
CA LYS A 90 4.95 -3.02 -4.99
C LYS A 90 5.00 -2.87 -3.48
N VAL A 91 6.17 -3.03 -2.86
CA VAL A 91 6.33 -2.84 -1.40
C VAL A 91 6.26 -1.35 -1.03
N VAL A 92 6.98 -0.50 -1.78
CA VAL A 92 7.01 0.95 -1.53
C VAL A 92 5.63 1.59 -1.72
N SER A 93 4.78 1.05 -2.61
CA SER A 93 3.45 1.58 -2.84
C SER A 93 2.54 1.54 -1.59
N TYR A 94 2.78 0.64 -0.63
CA TYR A 94 2.07 0.63 0.67
C TYR A 94 2.34 1.89 1.51
N VAL A 95 3.49 2.56 1.32
CA VAL A 95 3.79 3.86 1.96
C VAL A 95 2.73 4.91 1.61
N ARG A 96 2.02 4.75 0.48
CA ARG A 96 0.93 5.63 0.09
C ARG A 96 -0.19 5.70 1.12
N LEU A 97 -0.53 4.59 1.79
CA LEU A 97 -1.56 4.60 2.84
C LEU A 97 -1.12 5.46 4.03
N PHE A 98 0.16 5.31 4.43
CA PHE A 98 0.74 6.14 5.47
C PHE A 98 0.72 7.62 5.06
N ALA A 99 1.19 7.96 3.86
CA ALA A 99 1.22 9.33 3.37
C ALA A 99 -0.17 9.99 3.39
N VAL A 100 -1.19 9.30 2.89
CA VAL A 100 -2.57 9.81 2.87
C VAL A 100 -3.11 9.97 4.30
N GLY A 101 -2.81 9.04 5.21
CA GLY A 101 -3.17 9.16 6.62
C GLY A 101 -2.54 10.37 7.30
N VAL A 102 -1.24 10.58 7.10
CA VAL A 102 -0.52 11.75 7.64
C VAL A 102 -1.09 13.05 7.09
N VAL A 103 -1.38 13.12 5.79
CA VAL A 103 -1.98 14.31 5.16
C VAL A 103 -3.35 14.62 5.77
N GLY A 104 -4.22 13.63 5.97
CA GLY A 104 -5.53 13.83 6.60
C GLY A 104 -5.42 14.42 8.01
N VAL A 105 -4.53 13.86 8.84
CA VAL A 105 -4.28 14.38 10.20
C VAL A 105 -3.69 15.78 10.17
N LYS A 106 -2.78 16.07 9.25
CA LYS A 106 -2.16 17.40 9.13
C LYS A 106 -3.15 18.47 8.67
N ILE A 107 -4.06 18.15 7.76
CA ILE A 107 -5.13 19.10 7.36
C ILE A 107 -6.02 19.45 8.55
N ALA A 108 -6.43 18.45 9.35
CA ALA A 108 -7.23 18.68 10.55
C ALA A 108 -6.46 19.50 11.61
N ALA A 109 -5.18 19.18 11.83
CA ALA A 109 -4.32 19.90 12.76
C ALA A 109 -4.13 21.37 12.37
N THR A 110 -3.85 21.66 11.10
CA THR A 110 -3.73 23.03 10.59
C THR A 110 -5.05 23.79 10.67
N GLY A 111 -6.19 23.12 10.42
CA GLY A 111 -7.51 23.71 10.64
C GLY A 111 -7.75 24.15 12.09
N ASN A 112 -7.30 23.34 13.05
CA ASN A 112 -7.39 23.68 14.47
C ASN A 112 -6.43 24.81 14.85
N GLU A 113 -5.15 24.70 14.52
CA GLU A 113 -4.15 25.72 14.90
C GLU A 113 -4.47 27.09 14.28
N MET A 114 -4.88 27.15 13.02
CA MET A 114 -5.13 28.44 12.35
C MET A 114 -6.48 29.08 12.70
N ILE A 115 -7.53 28.28 12.90
CA ILE A 115 -8.90 28.81 13.03
C ILE A 115 -9.39 28.71 14.48
N TYR A 116 -9.13 27.61 15.18
CA TYR A 116 -9.58 27.45 16.57
C TYR A 116 -8.81 28.35 17.52
N GLU A 117 -7.49 28.52 17.36
CA GLU A 117 -6.72 29.44 18.22
C GLU A 117 -7.13 30.91 18.02
N GLY A 118 -7.37 31.31 16.77
CA GLY A 118 -7.93 32.62 16.45
C GLY A 118 -9.33 32.84 17.03
N MET A 119 -10.15 31.80 17.10
CA MET A 119 -11.47 31.84 17.76
C MET A 119 -11.35 31.87 19.29
N ALA A 120 -10.39 31.13 19.86
CA ALA A 120 -10.19 31.05 21.30
C ALA A 120 -9.68 32.38 21.88
N HIS A 121 -8.77 33.06 21.17
CA HIS A 121 -8.27 34.38 21.57
C HIS A 121 -9.34 35.47 21.47
N THR A 122 -10.22 35.41 20.47
CA THR A 122 -11.38 36.32 20.33
C THR A 122 -12.47 36.04 21.36
N LEU A 123 -12.61 34.78 21.81
CA LEU A 123 -13.50 34.39 22.91
C LEU A 123 -12.98 34.78 24.31
N SER A 124 -11.66 34.74 24.54
CA SER A 124 -11.09 35.07 25.85
C SER A 124 -11.07 36.57 26.13
N ASP A 125 -11.04 37.41 25.08
CA ASP A 125 -11.03 38.87 25.19
C ASP A 125 -12.42 39.51 25.04
N LEU A 126 -13.48 38.73 25.30
CA LEU A 126 -14.89 39.13 25.22
C LEU A 126 -15.25 40.36 26.08
N GLY A 127 -14.39 40.70 27.06
CA GLY A 127 -14.55 41.86 27.93
C GLY A 127 -14.16 43.21 27.30
N HIS A 128 -13.41 43.23 26.20
CA HIS A 128 -13.02 44.43 25.44
C HIS A 128 -13.41 44.35 23.94
N ALA A 129 -14.18 43.33 23.57
CA ALA A 129 -14.49 43.01 22.18
C ALA A 129 -15.37 44.07 21.51
N SER A 130 -14.96 44.49 20.32
CA SER A 130 -15.74 45.38 19.47
C SER A 130 -16.96 44.64 18.90
N THR A 131 -18.03 45.35 18.51
CA THR A 131 -19.22 44.74 17.87
C THR A 131 -18.85 43.90 16.63
N PHE A 132 -17.71 44.19 16.01
CA PHE A 132 -17.17 43.47 14.86
C PHE A 132 -16.69 42.05 15.20
N ASP A 133 -16.08 41.84 16.37
CA ASP A 133 -15.53 40.54 16.80
C ASP A 133 -16.64 39.53 17.12
N ILE A 134 -17.73 40.01 17.71
CA ILE A 134 -18.94 39.21 18.00
C ILE A 134 -19.61 38.73 16.70
N VAL A 135 -19.58 39.53 15.63
CA VAL A 135 -20.14 39.16 14.31
C VAL A 135 -19.20 38.21 13.54
N LEU A 136 -17.88 38.34 13.74
CA LEU A 136 -16.88 37.51 13.09
C LEU A 136 -16.85 36.07 13.65
N LEU A 137 -17.13 35.90 14.94
CA LEU A 137 -17.11 34.61 15.64
C LEU A 137 -17.98 33.51 14.99
N PRO A 138 -19.27 33.71 14.65
CA PRO A 138 -20.05 32.67 13.97
C PRO A 138 -19.52 32.33 12.58
N ILE A 139 -18.94 33.31 11.87
CA ILE A 139 -18.31 33.08 10.55
C ILE A 139 -17.08 32.18 10.71
N LEU A 140 -16.25 32.45 11.72
CA LEU A 140 -15.04 31.69 12.02
C LEU A 140 -15.36 30.27 12.50
N PHE A 141 -16.42 30.11 13.28
CA PHE A 141 -16.93 28.80 13.71
C PHE A 141 -17.45 27.95 12.54
N VAL A 142 -18.22 28.55 11.62
CA VAL A 142 -18.66 27.87 10.40
C VAL A 142 -17.46 27.51 9.52
N GLY A 143 -16.47 28.41 9.40
CA GLY A 143 -15.22 28.15 8.68
C GLY A 143 -14.45 26.96 9.27
N TRP A 144 -14.30 26.91 10.59
CA TRP A 144 -13.67 25.79 11.30
C TRP A 144 -14.41 24.46 11.06
N LEU A 145 -15.75 24.47 11.17
CA LEU A 145 -16.57 23.28 10.90
C LEU A 145 -16.43 22.80 9.46
N LEU A 146 -16.36 23.71 8.48
CA LEU A 146 -16.17 23.34 7.07
C LEU A 146 -14.80 22.69 6.84
N VAL A 147 -13.73 23.24 7.44
CA VAL A 147 -12.39 22.65 7.33
C VAL A 147 -12.36 21.25 7.97
N GLN A 148 -13.00 21.09 9.13
CA GLN A 148 -13.06 19.80 9.81
C GLN A 148 -13.91 18.77 9.03
N LEU A 149 -15.03 19.20 8.45
CA LEU A 149 -15.86 18.36 7.57
C LEU A 149 -15.06 17.93 6.33
N PHE A 150 -14.34 18.86 5.72
CA PHE A 150 -13.48 18.57 4.56
C PHE A 150 -12.37 17.58 4.91
N ALA A 151 -11.68 17.78 6.04
CA ALA A 151 -10.65 16.87 6.53
C ALA A 151 -11.21 15.46 6.79
N LEU A 152 -12.42 15.36 7.35
CA LEU A 152 -13.12 14.10 7.60
C LEU A 152 -13.46 13.39 6.29
N VAL A 153 -14.04 14.10 5.31
CA VAL A 153 -14.36 13.54 4.00
C VAL A 153 -13.11 13.01 3.31
N LEU A 154 -12.02 13.79 3.26
CA LEU A 154 -10.77 13.32 2.69
C LEU A 154 -10.18 12.14 3.46
N GLY A 155 -10.25 12.16 4.80
CA GLY A 155 -9.79 11.09 5.67
C GLY A 155 -10.54 9.78 5.48
N VAL A 156 -11.81 9.82 5.05
CA VAL A 156 -12.59 8.61 4.74
C VAL A 156 -12.38 8.18 3.29
N PHE A 157 -12.58 9.05 2.31
CA PHE A 157 -12.59 8.63 0.90
C PHE A 157 -11.20 8.32 0.36
N SER A 158 -10.19 9.12 0.70
CA SER A 158 -8.85 8.99 0.12
C SER A 158 -8.18 7.65 0.48
N PRO A 159 -8.13 7.22 1.76
CA PRO A 159 -7.57 5.91 2.11
C PRO A 159 -8.35 4.75 1.50
N ASN A 160 -9.68 4.85 1.37
CA ASN A 160 -10.50 3.79 0.81
C ASN A 160 -10.16 3.51 -0.66
N ILE A 161 -10.07 4.55 -1.50
CA ILE A 161 -9.71 4.40 -2.92
C ILE A 161 -8.29 3.84 -3.08
N HIS A 162 -7.35 4.30 -2.25
CA HIS A 162 -5.98 3.80 -2.26
C HIS A 162 -5.89 2.35 -1.79
N THR A 163 -6.65 1.95 -0.78
CA THR A 163 -6.72 0.57 -0.29
C THR A 163 -7.26 -0.38 -1.36
N VAL A 164 -8.32 0.03 -2.06
CA VAL A 164 -8.88 -0.74 -3.18
C VAL A 164 -7.85 -0.97 -4.28
N ARG A 165 -7.07 0.06 -4.63
CA ARG A 165 -5.98 -0.07 -5.60
C ARG A 165 -4.94 -1.09 -5.15
N LEU A 166 -4.49 -1.02 -3.89
CA LEU A 166 -3.51 -1.96 -3.34
C LEU A 166 -4.06 -3.39 -3.38
N HIS A 167 -5.36 -3.56 -3.10
CA HIS A 167 -5.98 -4.88 -3.12
C HIS A 167 -5.99 -5.49 -4.53
N PHE A 168 -6.43 -4.74 -5.53
CA PHE A 168 -6.50 -5.25 -6.91
C PHE A 168 -5.14 -5.33 -7.60
N VAL A 169 -4.31 -4.30 -7.49
CA VAL A 169 -3.08 -4.18 -8.26
C VAL A 169 -1.93 -4.92 -7.57
N GLU A 170 -1.81 -4.82 -6.25
CA GLU A 170 -0.63 -5.35 -5.57
C GLU A 170 -0.88 -6.70 -4.92
N TRP A 171 -2.09 -6.95 -4.42
CA TRP A 171 -2.42 -8.22 -3.76
C TRP A 171 -3.00 -9.26 -4.73
N MET A 172 -4.02 -8.93 -5.54
CA MET A 172 -4.65 -9.91 -6.45
C MET A 172 -3.74 -10.37 -7.59
N MET A 173 -2.93 -9.48 -8.17
CA MET A 173 -1.97 -9.86 -9.22
C MET A 173 -0.87 -10.85 -8.76
N GLN A 174 -0.75 -11.14 -7.46
CA GLN A 174 0.24 -12.11 -6.97
C GLN A 174 -0.21 -13.57 -7.06
N PHE A 175 -1.51 -13.83 -7.22
CA PHE A 175 -2.06 -15.19 -7.17
C PHE A 175 -3.25 -15.42 -8.12
N TYR A 176 -3.89 -14.36 -8.61
CA TYR A 176 -5.07 -14.50 -9.46
C TYR A 176 -4.66 -14.44 -10.93
N GLU A 177 -4.71 -15.57 -11.61
CA GLU A 177 -4.70 -15.61 -13.07
C GLU A 177 -6.12 -15.32 -13.58
N GLY A 178 -6.27 -14.35 -14.47
CA GLY A 178 -7.57 -13.94 -15.03
C GLY A 178 -8.23 -14.99 -15.95
N SER A 179 -7.70 -16.22 -16.00
CA SER A 179 -8.13 -17.32 -16.83
C SER A 179 -9.14 -18.20 -16.10
N GLY A 180 -10.38 -17.71 -15.98
CA GLY A 180 -11.51 -18.49 -15.49
C GLY A 180 -12.73 -18.29 -16.39
N LEU A 181 -13.48 -19.36 -16.64
CA LEU A 181 -14.83 -19.23 -17.20
C LEU A 181 -15.76 -18.75 -16.08
N PRO A 182 -16.48 -17.63 -16.26
CA PRO A 182 -17.49 -17.24 -15.28
C PRO A 182 -18.50 -18.38 -15.16
N PHE A 183 -18.78 -18.77 -13.93
CA PHE A 183 -19.75 -19.83 -13.68
C PHE A 183 -21.12 -19.38 -14.19
N GLU A 184 -21.56 -19.96 -15.29
CA GLU A 184 -22.92 -19.83 -15.76
C GLU A 184 -23.76 -20.89 -15.06
N ALA A 185 -24.60 -20.48 -14.12
CA ALA A 185 -25.51 -21.39 -13.46
C ALA A 185 -26.43 -22.03 -14.50
N PHE A 186 -26.59 -23.35 -14.44
CA PHE A 186 -27.62 -24.04 -15.22
C PHE A 186 -29.00 -23.63 -14.69
N GLY A 187 -29.62 -22.63 -15.32
CA GLY A 187 -30.94 -22.14 -14.94
C GLY A 187 -31.49 -21.07 -15.87
N PHE A 188 -32.81 -21.06 -16.06
CA PHE A 188 -33.50 -20.00 -16.78
C PHE A 188 -33.38 -18.70 -15.99
N LYS A 189 -32.83 -17.63 -16.59
CA LYS A 189 -32.97 -16.27 -16.08
C LYS A 189 -34.46 -15.89 -16.19
N PRO A 190 -35.22 -15.73 -15.09
CA PRO A 190 -36.61 -15.34 -15.17
C PRO A 190 -36.66 -13.91 -15.72
N ASN A 191 -37.16 -13.74 -16.94
CA ASN A 191 -37.17 -12.46 -17.65
C ASN A 191 -38.24 -11.47 -17.11
N LYS A 192 -38.83 -11.75 -15.94
CA LYS A 192 -39.90 -10.96 -15.32
C LYS A 192 -39.95 -11.18 -13.81
N VAL A 193 -39.02 -10.61 -13.06
CA VAL A 193 -39.34 -10.11 -11.72
C VAL A 193 -38.49 -8.86 -11.54
N GLU A 194 -39.16 -7.71 -11.43
CA GLU A 194 -38.53 -6.45 -11.03
C GLU A 194 -37.82 -6.69 -9.70
N VAL A 195 -36.53 -6.41 -9.66
CA VAL A 195 -35.78 -6.31 -8.41
C VAL A 195 -35.70 -4.81 -8.14
N GLU A 196 -36.59 -4.34 -7.27
CA GLU A 196 -36.41 -3.06 -6.56
C GLU A 196 -35.16 -3.11 -5.67
#